data_AF-A0A963WQU2-F1
#
_entry.id   AF-A0A963WQU2-F1
#
_cell.length_a   1.000
_cell.length_b   1.000
_cell.length_c   1.000
_cell.angle_alpha   90.00
_cell.angle_beta   90.00
_cell.angle_gamma   90.00
#
_symmetry.space_group_name_H-M   'P 1'
#
loop_
_entity.id
_entity.type
_entity.pdbx_description
1 polymer ?
#
loop_
_entity_poly.entity_id
_entity_poly.type
_entity_poly.pdbx_seq_one_letter_code
_entity_poly.pdbx_strand_id
1 'polypeptide(L)'
;MSHDLATIAIVVSRVEALCLADMLNAEGIAVYIGGYHHGTVQVIPITLGGYRLMVPATQHGQASDLIREAGVESNWSFNRDVQRAGIRVLSISVGLHAGFATLGAIFSGLPLGVLAMFFLVGLQVPLSPQARGDYYLSRNDED
;
A
#
# COMPACT_ATOMS: atom_id res chain seq x y z
N MET A 1 27.47 -17.41 8.17
CA MET A 1 27.09 -15.99 8.28
C MET A 1 25.57 -15.93 8.21
N SER A 2 24.92 -15.44 9.26
CA SER A 2 23.46 -15.19 9.20
C SER A 2 23.25 -14.08 8.16
N HIS A 3 22.57 -14.37 7.06
CA HIS A 3 22.15 -13.33 6.10
C HIS A 3 20.95 -12.62 6.71
N ASP A 4 21.21 -11.77 7.70
CA ASP A 4 20.16 -11.02 8.37
C ASP A 4 19.66 -9.95 7.41
N LEU A 5 18.35 -9.97 7.13
CA LEU A 5 17.69 -9.04 6.23
C LEU A 5 17.01 -7.95 7.05
N ALA A 6 17.39 -6.70 6.80
CA ALA A 6 16.75 -5.54 7.41
C ALA A 6 15.62 -5.04 6.51
N THR A 7 14.44 -4.77 7.09
CA THR A 7 13.35 -4.11 6.36
C THR A 7 13.70 -2.65 6.18
N ILE A 8 13.64 -2.16 4.94
CA ILE A 8 13.92 -0.75 4.62
C ILE A 8 12.66 0.05 4.27
N ALA A 9 11.69 -0.58 3.63
CA ALA A 9 10.43 0.07 3.28
C ALA A 9 9.28 -0.92 3.23
N ILE A 10 8.07 -0.44 3.53
CA ILE A 10 6.82 -1.13 3.30
C ILE A 10 5.94 -0.23 2.44
N VAL A 11 5.76 -0.59 1.17
CA VAL A 11 5.06 0.24 0.17
C VAL A 11 3.81 -0.45 -0.32
N VAL A 12 2.72 0.29 -0.53
CA VAL A 12 1.45 -0.30 -0.99
C VAL A 12 1.41 -0.45 -2.51
N SER A 13 2.16 0.40 -3.24
CA SER A 13 2.23 0.40 -4.70
C SER A 13 3.30 -0.56 -5.22
N ARG A 14 2.92 -1.43 -6.16
CA ARG A 14 3.86 -2.31 -6.86
C ARG A 14 4.87 -1.53 -7.68
N VAL A 15 4.42 -0.44 -8.31
CA VAL A 15 5.29 0.40 -9.15
C VAL A 15 6.34 1.07 -8.27
N GLU A 16 5.93 1.61 -7.12
CA GLU A 16 6.85 2.21 -6.15
C GLU A 16 7.87 1.18 -5.63
N ALA A 17 7.41 -0.03 -5.29
CA ALA A 17 8.30 -1.12 -4.86
C ALA A 17 9.36 -1.45 -5.92
N LEU A 18 8.96 -1.53 -7.18
CA LEU A 18 9.90 -1.86 -8.26
C LEU A 18 10.85 -0.71 -8.56
N CYS A 19 10.37 0.54 -8.56
CA CYS A 19 11.24 1.71 -8.74
C CYS A 19 12.28 1.82 -7.61
N LEU A 20 11.87 1.61 -6.35
CA LEU A 20 12.79 1.65 -5.21
C LEU A 20 13.80 0.51 -5.28
N ALA A 21 13.36 -0.69 -5.66
CA ALA A 21 14.24 -1.84 -5.83
C ALA A 21 15.23 -1.66 -6.98
N ASP A 22 14.80 -1.08 -8.10
CA ASP A 22 15.65 -0.79 -9.26
C ASP A 22 16.70 0.27 -8.93
N MET A 23 16.30 1.34 -8.25
CA MET A 23 17.22 2.38 -7.75
C MET A 23 18.31 1.79 -6.84
N LEU A 24 17.93 0.97 -5.86
CA LEU A 24 18.87 0.34 -4.94
C LEU A 24 19.77 -0.69 -5.65
N ASN A 25 19.22 -1.48 -6.57
CA ASN A 25 19.99 -2.45 -7.36
C ASN A 25 21.00 -1.75 -8.30
N ALA A 26 20.66 -0.56 -8.84
CA ALA A 26 21.57 0.22 -9.68
C ALA A 26 22.84 0.64 -8.93
N GLU A 27 22.73 0.86 -7.62
CA GLU A 27 23.86 1.15 -6.71
C GLU A 27 24.52 -0.12 -6.13
N GLY A 28 24.15 -1.30 -6.64
CA GLY A 28 24.74 -2.58 -6.21
C GLY A 28 24.21 -3.11 -4.87
N ILE A 29 23.13 -2.55 -4.34
CA ILE A 29 22.49 -3.00 -3.11
C ILE A 29 21.47 -4.08 -3.46
N ALA A 30 21.66 -5.29 -2.93
CA ALA A 30 20.73 -6.39 -3.20
C ALA A 30 19.39 -6.14 -2.48
N VAL A 31 18.29 -6.11 -3.24
CA VAL A 31 16.95 -5.92 -2.67
C VAL A 31 16.11 -7.19 -2.78
N TYR A 32 15.51 -7.57 -1.66
CA TYR A 32 14.52 -8.63 -1.57
C TYR A 32 13.14 -8.03 -1.37
N ILE A 33 12.24 -8.26 -2.32
CA ILE A 33 10.85 -7.83 -2.22
C ILE A 33 10.02 -8.99 -1.65
N GLY A 34 9.65 -8.88 -0.38
CA GLY A 34 8.68 -9.72 0.30
C GLY A 34 7.23 -9.28 0.06
N GLY A 35 6.28 -10.15 0.38
CA GLY A 35 4.84 -9.88 0.22
C GLY A 35 4.19 -10.54 -1.01
N TYR A 36 4.93 -11.37 -1.74
CA TYR A 36 4.39 -12.17 -2.86
C TYR A 36 3.76 -13.52 -2.46
N HIS A 37 3.71 -13.85 -1.16
CA HIS A 37 3.10 -15.10 -0.72
C HIS A 37 1.57 -15.01 -0.83
N HIS A 38 1.02 -15.58 -1.90
CA HIS A 38 -0.42 -15.59 -2.20
C HIS A 38 -1.10 -16.87 -1.69
N GLY A 39 -2.24 -16.69 -1.02
CA GLY A 39 -3.26 -17.73 -0.82
C GLY A 39 -4.52 -17.51 -1.66
N THR A 40 -4.54 -16.50 -2.55
CA THR A 40 -5.73 -16.10 -3.32
C THR A 40 -5.38 -15.78 -4.77
N VAL A 41 -6.37 -15.91 -5.66
CA VAL A 41 -6.27 -15.66 -7.12
C VAL A 41 -6.22 -14.17 -7.51
N GLN A 42 -6.19 -13.25 -6.54
CA GLN A 42 -6.17 -11.81 -6.78
C GLN A 42 -5.09 -11.14 -5.93
N VAL A 43 -4.20 -10.38 -6.59
CA VAL A 43 -3.16 -9.60 -5.93
C VAL A 43 -3.81 -8.37 -5.30
N ILE A 44 -4.07 -8.39 -3.99
CA ILE A 44 -4.55 -7.23 -3.24
C ILE A 44 -3.49 -6.84 -2.18
N PRO A 45 -2.42 -6.12 -2.58
CA PRO A 45 -1.26 -5.83 -1.71
C PRO A 45 -1.64 -5.06 -0.45
N ILE A 46 -2.72 -4.27 -0.54
CA ILE A 46 -3.22 -3.40 0.51
C ILE A 46 -3.87 -4.20 1.67
N THR A 47 -4.31 -5.44 1.43
CA THR A 47 -4.81 -6.35 2.49
C THR A 47 -3.71 -7.06 3.26
N LEU A 48 -2.49 -7.12 2.71
CA LEU A 48 -1.35 -7.84 3.27
C LEU A 48 -0.34 -6.92 3.98
N GLY A 49 -0.67 -5.63 4.11
CA GLY A 49 0.24 -4.65 4.68
C GLY A 49 1.31 -4.15 3.71
N GLY A 50 1.19 -4.38 2.39
CA GLY A 50 2.09 -3.84 1.37
C GLY A 50 3.28 -4.73 0.98
N TYR A 51 4.04 -4.28 -0.02
CA TYR A 51 5.31 -4.85 -0.45
C TYR A 51 6.41 -4.46 0.53
N ARG A 52 7.04 -5.46 1.15
CA ARG A 52 8.13 -5.25 2.10
C ARG A 52 9.45 -5.35 1.35
N LEU A 53 10.19 -4.25 1.29
CA LEU A 53 11.53 -4.23 0.74
C LEU A 53 12.52 -4.50 1.87
N MET A 54 13.40 -5.47 1.64
CA MET A 54 14.41 -5.90 2.59
C MET A 54 15.78 -5.87 1.91
N VAL A 55 16.78 -5.43 2.64
CA VAL A 55 18.18 -5.37 2.19
C VAL A 55 19.06 -6.15 3.16
N PRO A 56 20.24 -6.63 2.76
CA PRO A 56 21.23 -7.16 3.69
C PRO A 56 21.48 -6.16 4.83
N ALA A 57 21.47 -6.60 6.09
CA ALA A 57 21.67 -5.72 7.25
C ALA A 57 23.01 -4.96 7.18
N THR A 58 24.03 -5.53 6.53
CA THR A 58 25.32 -4.88 6.28
C THR A 58 25.24 -3.67 5.34
N GLN A 59 24.20 -3.60 4.50
CA GLN A 59 23.98 -2.54 3.51
C GLN A 59 22.83 -1.59 3.93
N HIS A 60 22.23 -1.79 5.10
CA HIS A 60 21.08 -1.01 5.55
C HIS A 60 21.37 0.48 5.71
N GLY A 61 22.57 0.84 6.19
CA GLY A 61 23.01 2.24 6.29
C GLY A 61 23.12 2.90 4.91
N GLN A 62 23.92 2.31 4.02
CA GLN A 62 24.09 2.79 2.64
C GLN A 62 22.76 2.93 1.89
N ALA A 63 21.87 1.95 2.04
CA ALA A 63 20.54 1.99 1.43
C ALA A 63 19.67 3.09 2.02
N SER A 64 19.81 3.38 3.32
CA SER A 64 19.08 4.46 3.99
C SER A 64 19.54 5.83 3.52
N ASP A 65 20.86 6.01 3.35
CA ASP A 65 21.45 7.26 2.85
C ASP A 65 21.02 7.55 1.42
N LEU A 66 21.01 6.52 0.55
CA LEU A 66 20.55 6.67 -0.84
C LEU A 66 19.08 7.09 -0.92
N ILE A 67 18.21 6.52 -0.06
CA ILE A 67 16.79 6.88 -0.02
C ILE A 67 16.60 8.33 0.46
N ARG A 68 17.43 8.80 1.39
CA ARG A 68 17.44 10.21 1.83
C ARG A 68 17.91 11.15 0.73
N GLU A 69 19.01 10.80 0.06
CA GLU A 69 19.58 11.60 -1.04
C GLU A 69 18.58 11.72 -2.20
N ALA A 70 17.92 10.61 -2.55
CA ALA A 70 16.87 10.60 -3.57
C ALA A 70 15.61 11.38 -3.15
N GLY A 71 15.51 11.83 -1.89
CA GLY A 71 14.40 12.61 -1.37
C GLY A 71 13.07 11.86 -1.43
N VAL A 72 13.10 10.52 -1.47
CA VAL A 72 11.90 9.69 -1.55
C VAL A 72 11.06 9.84 -0.29
N GLU A 73 11.72 10.06 0.85
CA GLU A 73 11.05 10.36 2.11
C GLU A 73 10.49 11.80 2.17
N SER A 74 11.24 12.80 1.66
CA SER A 74 10.96 14.23 1.87
C SER A 74 10.01 14.87 0.85
N ASN A 75 9.93 14.32 -0.37
CA ASN A 75 9.15 14.91 -1.47
C ASN A 75 7.70 14.41 -1.54
N TRP A 76 7.23 13.67 -0.54
CA TRP A 76 5.84 13.24 -0.51
C TRP A 76 4.93 14.42 -0.17
N SER A 77 4.17 14.88 -1.16
CA SER A 77 3.03 15.75 -0.95
C SER A 77 1.76 14.95 -1.20
N PHE A 78 0.78 15.16 -0.33
CA PHE A 78 -0.52 14.52 -0.46
C PHE A 78 -1.15 14.94 -1.79
N ASN A 79 -1.25 14.00 -2.76
CA ASN A 79 -1.88 14.29 -4.04
C ASN A 79 -3.40 14.39 -3.85
N ARG A 80 -3.88 15.63 -3.67
CA ARG A 80 -5.30 15.93 -3.46
C ARG A 80 -6.17 15.49 -4.62
N ASP A 81 -5.64 15.37 -5.83
CA ASP A 81 -6.40 14.91 -6.99
C ASP A 81 -6.65 13.41 -6.93
N VAL A 82 -5.66 12.62 -6.49
CA VAL A 82 -5.81 11.18 -6.25
C VAL A 82 -6.78 10.93 -5.09
N GLN A 83 -6.71 11.71 -4.02
CA GLN A 83 -7.69 11.62 -2.93
C GLN A 83 -9.10 11.95 -3.42
N ARG A 84 -9.28 13.04 -4.17
CA ARG A 84 -10.58 13.41 -4.73
C ARG A 84 -11.10 12.34 -5.68
N ALA A 85 -10.24 11.74 -6.51
CA ALA A 85 -10.60 10.63 -7.37
C ALA A 85 -11.02 9.41 -6.56
N GLY A 86 -10.26 9.05 -5.52
CA GLY A 86 -10.58 7.96 -4.59
C GLY A 86 -11.92 8.16 -3.88
N ILE A 87 -12.14 9.36 -3.33
CA ILE A 87 -13.43 9.74 -2.72
C ILE A 87 -14.54 9.67 -3.76
N ARG A 88 -14.34 10.16 -4.98
CA ARG A 88 -15.36 10.12 -6.03
C ARG A 88 -15.74 8.70 -6.41
N VAL A 89 -14.76 7.81 -6.58
CA VAL A 89 -15.00 6.39 -6.87
C VAL A 89 -15.71 5.71 -5.70
N LEU A 90 -15.29 5.99 -4.46
CA LEU A 90 -15.93 5.47 -3.25
C LEU A 90 -17.39 5.94 -3.18
N SER A 91 -17.65 7.23 -3.38
CA SER A 91 -19.00 7.81 -3.38
C SER A 91 -19.90 7.19 -4.45
N ILE A 92 -19.38 6.98 -5.66
CA ILE A 92 -20.11 6.29 -6.74
C ILE A 92 -20.41 4.86 -6.35
N SER A 93 -19.42 4.14 -5.81
CA SER A 93 -19.59 2.75 -5.38
C SER A 93 -20.64 2.65 -4.28
N VAL A 94 -20.53 3.45 -3.22
CA VAL A 94 -21.51 3.50 -2.12
C VAL A 94 -22.89 3.88 -2.65
N GLY A 95 -22.98 4.87 -3.54
CA GLY A 95 -24.25 5.28 -4.16
C GLY A 95 -24.90 4.16 -4.99
N LEU A 96 -24.13 3.42 -5.78
CA LEU A 96 -24.61 2.26 -6.52
C LEU A 96 -25.10 1.15 -5.57
N HIS A 97 -24.33 0.82 -4.54
CA HIS A 97 -24.71 -0.19 -3.56
C HIS A 97 -25.98 0.21 -2.80
N ALA A 98 -26.08 1.47 -2.37
CA ALA A 98 -27.28 2.00 -1.73
C ALA A 98 -28.50 2.01 -2.68
N GLY A 99 -28.30 2.33 -3.97
CA GLY A 99 -29.35 2.29 -4.99
C GLY A 99 -29.88 0.87 -5.21
N PHE A 100 -28.99 -0.10 -5.42
CA PHE A 100 -29.37 -1.52 -5.56
C PHE A 100 -30.02 -2.06 -4.29
N ALA A 101 -29.51 -1.67 -3.13
CA ALA A 101 -30.09 -2.03 -1.84
C ALA A 101 -31.53 -1.51 -1.71
N THR A 102 -31.76 -0.24 -2.03
CA THR A 102 -33.08 0.40 -1.95
C THR A 102 -34.07 -0.25 -2.93
N LEU A 103 -33.65 -0.50 -4.17
CA LEU A 103 -34.48 -1.20 -5.16
C LEU A 103 -34.79 -2.64 -4.72
N GLY A 104 -33.82 -3.37 -4.19
CA GLY A 104 -34.03 -4.71 -3.63
C GLY A 104 -35.04 -4.71 -2.49
N ALA A 105 -34.96 -3.74 -1.57
CA ALA A 105 -35.92 -3.60 -0.48
C ALA A 105 -37.35 -3.36 -1.00
N ILE A 106 -37.52 -2.49 -2.00
CA ILE A 106 -38.82 -2.12 -2.57
C ILE A 106 -39.44 -3.27 -3.38
N PHE A 107 -38.66 -3.93 -4.24
CA PHE A 107 -39.19 -4.87 -5.22
C PHE A 107 -39.16 -6.35 -4.80
N SER A 108 -38.27 -6.72 -3.87
CA SER A 108 -38.07 -8.13 -3.50
C SER A 108 -38.30 -8.45 -2.03
N GLY A 109 -38.60 -7.44 -1.19
CA GLY A 109 -38.82 -7.64 0.25
C GLY A 109 -37.58 -8.16 0.98
N LEU A 110 -36.38 -7.96 0.41
CA LEU A 110 -35.13 -8.45 0.98
C LEU A 110 -34.92 -7.88 2.40
N PRO A 111 -34.54 -8.73 3.37
CA PRO A 111 -34.33 -8.27 4.74
C PRO A 111 -33.15 -7.29 4.80
N LEU A 112 -33.27 -6.26 5.64
CA LEU A 112 -32.27 -5.22 5.89
C LEU A 112 -30.85 -5.77 6.15
N GLY A 113 -30.72 -6.99 6.69
CA GLY A 113 -29.43 -7.66 6.89
C GLY A 113 -28.67 -7.95 5.59
N VAL A 114 -29.35 -8.24 4.48
CA VAL A 114 -28.72 -8.42 3.16
C VAL A 114 -28.26 -7.07 2.59
N LEU A 115 -28.97 -5.99 2.89
CA LEU A 115 -28.59 -4.62 2.49
C LEU A 115 -27.35 -4.14 3.25
N ALA A 116 -27.23 -4.50 4.53
CA ALA A 116 -26.05 -4.18 5.35
C ALA A 116 -24.77 -4.86 4.84
N MET A 117 -24.87 -6.06 4.25
CA MET A 117 -23.72 -6.77 3.66
C MET A 117 -23.08 -5.99 2.50
N PHE A 118 -23.87 -5.30 1.69
CA PHE A 118 -23.36 -4.46 0.59
C PHE A 118 -22.54 -3.27 1.09
N PHE A 119 -22.91 -2.69 2.24
CA PHE A 119 -22.16 -1.60 2.85
C PHE A 119 -20.83 -2.10 3.45
N LEU A 120 -20.85 -3.32 4.01
CA LEU A 120 -19.64 -3.97 4.54
C LEU A 120 -18.63 -4.32 3.44
N VAL A 121 -19.08 -4.66 2.22
CA VAL A 121 -18.17 -4.90 1.06
C VAL A 121 -17.36 -3.64 0.72
N GLY A 122 -17.95 -2.45 0.84
CA GLY A 122 -17.23 -1.18 0.60
C GLY A 122 -16.16 -0.88 1.65
N LEU A 123 -16.35 -1.35 2.88
CA LEU A 123 -15.38 -1.22 3.99
C LEU A 123 -14.23 -2.24 3.92
N GLN A 124 -14.36 -3.28 3.08
CA GLN A 124 -13.33 -4.29 2.91
C GLN A 124 -12.17 -3.84 2.01
N VAL A 125 -12.30 -2.73 1.28
CA VAL A 125 -11.18 -2.16 0.54
C VAL A 125 -10.31 -1.43 1.55
N PRO A 126 -9.15 -1.99 1.93
CA PRO A 126 -8.24 -1.25 2.79
C PRO A 126 -7.78 -0.08 1.93
N LEU A 127 -8.10 1.14 2.34
CA LEU A 127 -7.53 2.34 1.76
C LEU A 127 -6.47 2.76 2.75
N SER A 128 -5.19 2.71 2.37
CA SER A 128 -4.19 3.50 3.08
C SER A 128 -4.51 4.95 2.73
N PRO A 129 -5.03 5.78 3.65
CA PRO A 129 -5.33 7.18 3.35
C PRO A 129 -4.04 7.94 3.01
N GLN A 130 -2.89 7.40 3.41
CA GLN A 130 -1.59 8.01 3.18
C GLN A 130 -1.01 7.64 1.81
N ALA A 131 -1.39 6.50 1.20
CA ALA A 131 -0.85 6.05 -0.10
C ALA A 131 0.68 6.25 -0.24
N ARG A 132 1.41 6.12 0.88
CA ARG A 132 2.84 6.37 1.04
C ARG A 132 3.48 5.09 1.57
N GLY A 133 4.72 4.84 1.17
CA GLY A 133 5.56 3.85 1.83
C GLY A 133 5.95 4.25 3.25
N ASP A 134 5.95 3.27 4.16
CA ASP A 134 6.58 3.41 5.48
C ASP A 134 8.07 3.08 5.33
N TYR A 135 8.95 4.04 5.63
CA TYR A 135 10.41 3.88 5.50
C TYR A 135 11.06 3.67 6.88
N TYR A 136 11.94 2.67 6.97
CA TYR A 136 12.63 2.25 8.19
C TYR A 136 14.14 2.47 8.02
N LEU A 137 14.54 3.74 8.00
CA LEU A 137 15.90 4.18 7.73
C LEU A 137 16.78 4.12 8.97
N SER A 138 18.09 3.84 8.81
CA SER A 138 19.07 3.92 9.91
C SER A 138 19.16 5.33 10.46
N ARG A 139 19.48 5.50 11.74
CA ARG A 139 19.66 6.84 12.34
C ARG A 139 20.76 7.61 11.60
N ASN A 140 20.58 8.90 11.37
CA ASN A 140 21.66 9.77 10.89
C ASN A 140 22.65 9.97 12.05
N ASP A 141 23.91 9.67 11.82
CA ASP A 141 25.00 9.92 12.80
C ASP A 141 25.51 11.39 12.74
N GLU A 142 24.78 12.28 12.07
CA GLU A 142 25.15 13.69 11.87
C GLU A 142 24.42 14.69 12.80
N ASP A 143 23.74 14.20 13.84
CA ASP A 143 23.15 15.03 14.91
C ASP A 143 23.97 15.00 16.22
#